data_AF-A0A2I1HQL4-F1
#
_entry.id   AF-A0A2I1HQL4-F1
#
_cell.length_a   1.000
_cell.length_b   1.000
_cell.length_c   1.000
_cell.angle_alpha   90.00
_cell.angle_beta   90.00
_cell.angle_gamma   90.00
#
_symmetry.space_group_name_H-M   'P 1'
#
loop_
_entity.id
_entity.type
_entity.pdbx_description
1 polymer ?
#
loop_
_entity_poly.entity_id
_entity_poly.type
_entity_poly.pdbx_seq_one_letter_code
_entity_poly.pdbx_strand_id
1 'polypeptide(L)'
;MTLHWSERLLTHNPNKYYLFKRKNRSILVRDNTRKYEVLPLHAEVGIGESLATSGYLDIKVNGCEPEYEDRTWVPILPRYTIFTKVYKSFVQLSIEKNIDNTLIFYWADYSGDETFTNVQYSSRKPDFFASLIARLPGEGRISMLDLLGFHDKNNVEFLRSIINAKLPTIFKDAKKNYAIINKGITLKRSYKRKGIAILDDITSSNSANNIMSGMTVSQEGLSMDGLSVQALAVQFFEIKNELYRVKK
;
A
#
# COMPACT_ATOMS: atom_id res chain seq x y z
N MET A 1 26.49 -32.99 -9.90
CA MET A 1 26.06 -31.81 -9.12
C MET A 1 24.54 -31.80 -9.11
N THR A 2 23.91 -31.79 -7.94
CA THR A 2 22.45 -31.70 -7.82
C THR A 2 22.03 -30.26 -8.07
N LEU A 3 21.13 -30.03 -9.03
CA LEU A 3 20.59 -28.69 -9.34
C LEU A 3 19.93 -28.08 -8.10
N HIS A 4 20.11 -26.78 -7.90
CA HIS A 4 19.44 -26.08 -6.81
C HIS A 4 17.91 -26.13 -7.02
N TRP A 5 17.11 -26.19 -5.94
CA TRP A 5 15.65 -26.39 -6.04
C TRP A 5 14.95 -25.40 -6.98
N SER A 6 15.39 -24.14 -6.96
CA SER A 6 14.84 -23.09 -7.81
C SER A 6 15.17 -23.28 -9.29
N GLU A 7 16.35 -23.82 -9.59
CA GLU A 7 16.78 -24.14 -10.96
C GLU A 7 16.00 -25.33 -11.51
N ARG A 8 15.72 -26.33 -10.65
CA ARG A 8 14.84 -27.45 -11.04
C ARG A 8 13.45 -26.96 -11.40
N LEU A 9 12.84 -26.08 -10.59
CA LEU A 9 11.54 -25.50 -10.92
C LEU A 9 11.59 -24.80 -12.29
N LEU A 10 12.59 -23.93 -12.50
CA LEU A 10 12.77 -23.23 -13.78
C LEU A 10 12.95 -24.21 -14.95
N THR A 11 13.64 -25.34 -14.77
CA THR A 11 13.85 -26.33 -15.84
C THR A 11 12.54 -27.01 -16.23
N HIS A 12 11.64 -27.26 -15.27
CA HIS A 12 10.33 -27.86 -15.55
C HIS A 12 9.41 -26.91 -16.32
N ASN A 13 9.49 -25.60 -16.06
CA ASN A 13 8.59 -24.60 -16.65
C ASN A 13 9.30 -23.25 -16.92
N PRO A 14 10.27 -23.18 -17.84
CA PRO A 14 11.19 -22.04 -17.96
C PRO A 14 10.50 -20.73 -18.34
N ASN A 15 9.40 -20.80 -19.10
CA ASN A 15 8.67 -19.62 -19.56
C ASN A 15 7.51 -19.22 -18.64
N LYS A 16 7.24 -20.00 -17.59
CA LYS A 16 6.12 -19.76 -16.68
C LYS A 16 6.58 -19.46 -15.26
N TYR A 17 7.81 -19.78 -14.90
CA TYR A 17 8.37 -19.42 -13.60
C TYR A 17 9.31 -18.24 -13.72
N TYR A 18 9.18 -17.31 -12.77
CA TYR A 18 10.02 -16.13 -12.70
C TYR A 18 10.78 -16.13 -11.37
N LEU A 19 12.10 -16.20 -11.46
CA LEU A 19 12.98 -16.22 -10.30
C LEU A 19 13.44 -14.80 -9.97
N PHE A 20 13.37 -14.44 -8.69
CA PHE A 20 13.99 -13.21 -8.19
C PHE A 20 14.55 -13.41 -6.79
N LYS A 21 15.58 -12.63 -6.47
CA LYS A 21 16.35 -12.74 -5.22
C LYS A 21 15.97 -11.60 -4.28
N ARG A 22 15.74 -11.95 -3.01
CA ARG A 22 15.54 -10.96 -1.95
C ARG A 22 16.87 -10.32 -1.55
N LYS A 23 16.81 -9.20 -0.85
CA LYS A 23 18.01 -8.50 -0.32
C LYS A 23 18.89 -9.41 0.55
N ASN A 24 18.28 -10.33 1.30
CA ASN A 24 18.98 -11.34 2.11
C ASN A 24 19.45 -12.58 1.29
N ARG A 25 19.47 -12.49 -0.04
CA ARG A 25 19.90 -13.52 -1.01
C ARG A 25 19.03 -14.78 -1.09
N SER A 26 18.01 -14.91 -0.27
CA SER A 26 17.06 -16.02 -0.44
C SER A 26 16.20 -15.82 -1.69
N ILE A 27 15.72 -16.94 -2.21
CA ILE A 27 15.14 -17.04 -3.55
C ILE A 27 13.62 -17.14 -3.46
N LEU A 28 12.95 -16.40 -4.34
CA LEU A 28 11.53 -16.53 -4.63
C LEU A 28 11.37 -17.00 -6.07
N VAL A 29 10.43 -17.91 -6.30
CA VAL A 29 10.02 -18.34 -7.64
C VAL A 29 8.54 -18.08 -7.76
N ARG A 30 8.16 -17.11 -8.60
CA ARG A 30 6.76 -16.80 -8.92
C ARG A 30 6.25 -17.72 -10.01
N ASP A 31 5.05 -18.24 -9.80
CA ASP A 31 4.32 -19.05 -10.76
C ASP A 31 3.38 -18.18 -11.61
N ASN A 32 3.66 -18.12 -12.92
CA ASN A 32 2.84 -17.44 -13.93
C ASN A 32 2.12 -18.45 -14.86
N THR A 33 1.98 -19.72 -14.47
CA THR A 33 1.26 -20.74 -15.27
C THR A 33 -0.22 -20.38 -15.42
N ARG A 34 -0.82 -19.80 -14.39
CA ARG A 34 -2.23 -19.40 -14.36
C ARG A 34 -2.39 -17.93 -14.73
N LYS A 35 -3.45 -17.60 -15.48
CA LYS A 35 -3.80 -16.20 -15.80
C LYS A 35 -4.35 -15.50 -14.56
N TYR A 36 -3.79 -14.35 -14.20
CA TYR A 36 -4.28 -13.51 -13.11
C TYR A 36 -5.71 -13.03 -13.35
N GLU A 37 -6.45 -12.81 -12.26
CA GLU A 37 -7.81 -12.29 -12.30
C GLU A 37 -7.88 -10.90 -11.64
N VAL A 38 -8.53 -9.96 -12.32
CA VAL A 38 -8.86 -8.66 -11.75
C VAL A 38 -10.30 -8.72 -11.24
N LEU A 39 -10.45 -8.75 -9.92
CA LEU A 39 -11.73 -8.77 -9.21
C LEU A 39 -12.38 -7.38 -9.07
N PRO A 40 -13.69 -7.28 -8.79
CA PRO A 40 -14.38 -6.01 -8.55
C PRO A 40 -13.77 -5.16 -7.44
N LEU A 41 -13.23 -5.77 -6.37
CA LEU A 41 -12.52 -5.08 -5.28
C LEU A 41 -11.27 -4.32 -5.74
N HIS A 42 -10.78 -4.56 -6.96
CA HIS A 42 -9.66 -3.80 -7.52
C HIS A 42 -10.12 -2.51 -8.23
N ALA A 43 -11.42 -2.26 -8.37
CA ALA A 43 -11.93 -1.07 -9.05
C ALA A 43 -11.64 0.24 -8.29
N GLU A 44 -11.39 0.14 -6.99
CA GLU A 44 -11.09 1.27 -6.12
C GLU A 44 -9.82 1.01 -5.32
N VAL A 45 -9.05 2.06 -5.07
CA VAL A 45 -7.87 2.05 -4.20
C VAL A 45 -8.15 2.94 -3.00
N GLY A 46 -8.18 2.34 -1.81
CA GLY A 46 -8.34 3.04 -0.55
C GLY A 46 -7.03 3.23 0.21
N ILE A 47 -7.07 4.07 1.25
CA ILE A 47 -5.98 4.22 2.22
C ILE A 47 -6.47 3.67 3.56
N GLY A 48 -5.72 2.74 4.15
CA GLY A 48 -6.02 2.20 5.47
C GLY A 48 -7.19 1.19 5.52
N GLU A 49 -7.57 0.61 4.38
CA GLU A 49 -8.57 -0.45 4.33
C GLU A 49 -8.03 -1.78 4.90
N SER A 50 -8.93 -2.62 5.40
CA SER A 50 -8.58 -3.97 5.81
C SER A 50 -8.11 -4.80 4.61
N LEU A 51 -7.08 -5.61 4.81
CA LEU A 51 -6.57 -6.59 3.85
C LEU A 51 -7.64 -7.54 3.30
N ALA A 52 -8.69 -7.83 4.07
CA ALA A 52 -9.78 -8.71 3.66
C ALA A 52 -10.76 -8.02 2.68
N THR A 53 -10.82 -6.68 2.69
CA THR A 53 -11.74 -5.88 1.88
C THR A 53 -11.03 -5.11 0.78
N SER A 54 -9.72 -4.89 0.90
CA SER A 54 -8.92 -4.14 -0.07
C SER A 54 -8.22 -5.05 -1.06
N GLY A 55 -8.25 -4.67 -2.34
CA GLY A 55 -7.45 -5.31 -3.40
C GLY A 55 -6.00 -4.90 -3.42
N TYR A 56 -5.59 -4.01 -2.51
CA TYR A 56 -4.30 -3.35 -2.56
C TYR A 56 -3.66 -3.28 -1.18
N LEU A 57 -2.35 -3.42 -1.19
CA LEU A 57 -1.48 -3.07 -0.07
C LEU A 57 -0.91 -1.68 -0.28
N ASP A 58 -1.00 -0.85 0.77
CA ASP A 58 -0.28 0.42 0.87
C ASP A 58 1.08 0.17 1.55
N ILE A 59 2.15 0.07 0.76
CA ILE A 59 3.48 -0.18 1.29
C ILE A 59 4.56 0.64 0.58
N LYS A 60 5.69 0.82 1.26
CA LYS A 60 6.89 1.40 0.64
C LYS A 60 7.60 0.38 -0.23
N VAL A 61 7.79 0.71 -1.51
CA VAL A 61 8.52 -0.12 -2.47
C VAL A 61 9.69 0.68 -3.04
N ASN A 62 10.92 0.25 -2.74
CA ASN A 62 12.11 0.94 -3.21
C ASN A 62 12.20 0.92 -4.74
N GLY A 63 12.33 2.09 -5.36
CA GLY A 63 12.49 2.24 -6.81
C GLY A 63 11.17 2.32 -7.60
N CYS A 64 10.02 2.13 -6.95
CA CYS A 64 8.73 2.53 -7.50
C CYS A 64 8.51 4.03 -7.25
N GLU A 65 7.88 4.73 -8.20
CA GLU A 65 7.41 6.09 -7.96
C GLU A 65 6.22 6.02 -6.99
N PRO A 66 6.27 6.69 -5.83
CA PRO A 66 5.14 6.69 -4.90
C PRO A 66 3.95 7.45 -5.47
N GLU A 67 2.75 6.98 -5.13
CA GLU A 67 1.51 7.71 -5.42
C GLU A 67 1.22 8.77 -4.37
N TYR A 68 1.57 8.50 -3.12
CA TYR A 68 1.42 9.43 -2.01
C TYR A 68 2.48 9.20 -0.96
N GLU A 69 2.94 10.30 -0.35
CA GLU A 69 4.04 10.28 0.60
C GLU A 69 5.24 9.47 0.04
N ASP A 70 5.52 8.29 0.62
CA ASP A 70 6.53 7.33 0.17
C ASP A 70 5.95 5.93 -0.11
N ARG A 71 4.64 5.87 -0.38
CA ARG A 71 3.86 4.65 -0.51
C ARG A 71 3.42 4.36 -1.94
N THR A 72 3.32 3.07 -2.23
CA THR A 72 2.88 2.52 -3.50
C THR A 72 1.77 1.51 -3.26
N TRP A 73 0.69 1.59 -4.04
CA TRP A 73 -0.33 0.54 -4.05
C TRP A 73 0.17 -0.70 -4.78
N VAL A 74 0.25 -1.82 -4.06
CA VAL A 74 0.63 -3.13 -4.58
C VAL A 74 -0.61 -4.01 -4.70
N PRO A 75 -1.02 -4.44 -5.91
CA PRO A 75 -2.21 -5.27 -6.10
C PRO A 75 -2.07 -6.67 -5.49
N ILE A 76 -3.14 -7.16 -4.88
CA ILE A 76 -3.23 -8.52 -4.31
C ILE A 76 -4.08 -9.38 -5.25
N LEU A 77 -3.44 -9.97 -6.25
CA LEU A 77 -4.13 -10.66 -7.33
C LEU A 77 -4.37 -12.15 -7.03
N PRO A 78 -5.59 -12.67 -7.24
CA PRO A 78 -5.83 -14.10 -7.29
C PRO A 78 -4.94 -14.80 -8.33
N ARG A 79 -4.58 -16.05 -8.00
CA ARG A 79 -3.65 -16.93 -8.71
C ARG A 79 -2.19 -16.46 -8.66
N TYR A 80 -1.88 -15.44 -7.88
CA TYR A 80 -0.50 -15.12 -7.55
C TYR A 80 0.06 -16.18 -6.60
N THR A 81 1.05 -16.92 -7.09
CA THR A 81 1.67 -18.02 -6.35
C THR A 81 3.18 -17.84 -6.30
N ILE A 82 3.76 -18.07 -5.12
CA ILE A 82 5.20 -18.01 -4.85
C ILE A 82 5.65 -19.32 -4.21
N PHE A 83 6.74 -19.87 -4.71
CA PHE A 83 7.53 -20.92 -4.07
C PHE A 83 8.78 -20.32 -3.44
N THR A 84 9.05 -20.69 -2.20
CA THR A 84 10.24 -20.24 -1.48
C THR A 84 10.66 -21.23 -0.39
N LYS A 85 11.83 -20.99 0.20
CA LYS A 85 12.32 -21.69 1.37
C LYS A 85 12.33 -20.73 2.56
N VAL A 86 11.66 -21.14 3.64
CA VAL A 86 11.64 -20.43 4.93
C VAL A 86 12.20 -21.35 5.99
N TYR A 87 13.32 -20.95 6.59
CA TYR A 87 14.11 -21.80 7.48
C TYR A 87 14.43 -23.16 6.83
N LYS A 88 13.91 -24.26 7.39
CA LYS A 88 14.08 -25.63 6.87
C LYS A 88 12.90 -26.10 6.02
N SER A 89 11.86 -25.27 5.87
CA SER A 89 10.63 -25.61 5.16
C SER A 89 10.59 -25.00 3.76
N PHE A 90 10.26 -25.81 2.77
CA PHE A 90 9.83 -25.37 1.45
C PHE A 90 8.34 -25.06 1.51
N VAL A 91 7.95 -23.87 1.05
CA VAL A 91 6.58 -23.40 1.16
C VAL A 91 6.07 -22.84 -0.16
N GLN A 92 4.80 -23.07 -0.42
CA GLN A 92 4.02 -22.41 -1.46
C GLN A 92 3.05 -21.44 -0.80
N LEU A 93 3.00 -20.20 -1.30
CA LEU A 93 2.02 -19.19 -0.94
C LEU A 93 1.17 -18.91 -2.17
N SER A 94 -0.15 -18.95 -2.06
CA SER A 94 -1.07 -18.67 -3.16
C SER A 94 -2.19 -17.76 -2.69
N ILE A 95 -2.43 -16.71 -3.45
CA ILE A 95 -3.61 -15.85 -3.29
C ILE A 95 -4.69 -16.46 -4.17
N GLU A 96 -5.86 -16.71 -3.60
CA GLU A 96 -7.02 -17.28 -4.28
C GLU A 96 -8.23 -16.37 -4.04
N LYS A 97 -9.38 -16.79 -4.58
CA LYS A 97 -10.66 -16.13 -4.32
C LYS A 97 -11.70 -17.15 -3.87
N ASN A 98 -12.61 -16.70 -3.02
CA ASN A 98 -13.84 -17.41 -2.69
C ASN A 98 -14.90 -17.18 -3.80
N ILE A 99 -16.02 -17.89 -3.67
CA ILE A 99 -17.17 -17.80 -4.59
C ILE A 99 -17.74 -16.38 -4.63
N ASP A 100 -17.71 -15.67 -3.50
CA ASP A 100 -18.15 -14.27 -3.35
C ASP A 100 -17.11 -13.24 -3.84
N ASN A 101 -16.02 -13.69 -4.48
CA ASN A 101 -14.88 -12.88 -4.91
C ASN A 101 -14.09 -12.20 -3.75
N THR A 102 -14.24 -12.65 -2.51
CA THR A 102 -13.32 -12.26 -1.43
C THR A 102 -11.98 -12.99 -1.57
N LEU A 103 -10.89 -12.34 -1.13
CA LEU A 103 -9.56 -12.95 -1.16
C LEU A 103 -9.44 -14.02 -0.08
N ILE A 104 -8.83 -15.15 -0.46
CA ILE A 104 -8.47 -16.22 0.48
C ILE A 104 -7.03 -16.65 0.25
N PHE A 105 -6.30 -16.91 1.32
CA PHE A 105 -4.85 -17.16 1.27
C PHE A 105 -4.60 -18.63 1.55
N TYR A 106 -4.04 -19.33 0.57
CA TYR A 106 -3.67 -20.73 0.64
C TYR A 106 -2.16 -20.87 0.80
N TRP A 107 -1.71 -21.60 1.82
CA TRP A 107 -0.32 -22.01 1.94
C TRP A 107 -0.18 -23.51 2.06
N ALA A 108 0.94 -24.03 1.56
CA ALA A 108 1.39 -25.39 1.75
C ALA A 108 2.84 -25.40 2.26
N ASP A 109 3.11 -26.21 3.27
CA ASP A 109 4.43 -26.52 3.82
C ASP A 109 4.81 -27.94 3.42
N TYR A 110 5.87 -28.05 2.64
CA TYR A 110 6.46 -29.29 2.15
C TYR A 110 7.61 -29.77 3.05
N SER A 111 7.88 -29.06 4.15
CA SER A 111 8.98 -29.34 5.06
C SER A 111 10.31 -29.40 4.29
N GLY A 112 11.08 -30.48 4.41
CA GLY A 112 12.34 -30.63 3.67
C GLY A 112 12.21 -30.99 2.19
N ASP A 113 11.00 -31.20 1.66
CA ASP A 113 10.79 -31.60 0.27
C ASP A 113 11.01 -30.42 -0.70
N GLU A 114 12.18 -30.43 -1.33
CA GLU A 114 12.62 -29.44 -2.32
C GLU A 114 12.02 -29.64 -3.72
N THR A 115 11.15 -30.63 -3.91
CA THR A 115 10.43 -30.88 -5.16
C THR A 115 9.03 -30.28 -5.18
N PHE A 116 8.52 -29.81 -4.02
CA PHE A 116 7.17 -29.28 -3.86
C PHE A 116 6.08 -30.29 -4.28
N THR A 117 6.28 -31.58 -4.00
CA THR A 117 5.33 -32.64 -4.40
C THR A 117 4.56 -33.20 -3.22
N ASN A 118 5.17 -33.28 -2.04
CA ASN A 118 4.59 -33.93 -0.87
C ASN A 118 4.20 -32.92 0.22
N VAL A 119 2.98 -32.39 0.13
CA VAL A 119 2.43 -31.44 1.10
C VAL A 119 2.32 -32.12 2.48
N GLN A 120 2.99 -31.57 3.48
CA GLN A 120 2.90 -32.05 4.87
C GLN A 120 1.81 -31.33 5.64
N TYR A 121 1.73 -30.01 5.46
CA TYR A 121 0.72 -29.17 6.09
C TYR A 121 0.20 -28.16 5.08
N SER A 122 -1.07 -27.80 5.20
CA SER A 122 -1.62 -26.70 4.43
C SER A 122 -2.74 -26.02 5.18
N SER A 123 -3.02 -24.77 4.83
CA SER A 123 -4.22 -24.09 5.27
C SER A 123 -4.72 -23.13 4.21
N ARG A 124 -6.01 -22.85 4.27
CA ARG A 124 -6.70 -21.89 3.41
C ARG A 124 -7.56 -21.00 4.29
N LYS A 125 -7.16 -19.75 4.49
CA LYS A 125 -7.83 -18.82 5.42
C LYS A 125 -7.79 -17.37 4.90
N PRO A 126 -8.75 -16.52 5.25
CA PRO A 126 -8.73 -15.09 4.95
C PRO A 126 -7.86 -14.33 5.97
N ASP A 127 -6.63 -14.79 6.23
CA ASP A 127 -5.77 -14.31 7.33
C ASP A 127 -4.43 -13.72 6.86
N PHE A 128 -4.28 -13.45 5.56
CA PHE A 128 -3.04 -12.99 4.94
C PHE A 128 -1.82 -13.81 5.39
N PHE A 129 -1.97 -15.15 5.44
CA PHE A 129 -0.95 -16.11 5.84
C PHE A 129 -0.51 -16.03 7.32
N ALA A 130 -1.28 -15.38 8.19
CA ALA A 130 -0.99 -15.37 9.64
C ALA A 130 -0.89 -16.79 10.22
N SER A 131 -1.74 -17.72 9.76
CA SER A 131 -1.68 -19.13 10.14
C SER A 131 -0.39 -19.85 9.73
N LEU A 132 0.26 -19.45 8.63
CA LEU A 132 1.58 -19.99 8.27
C LEU A 132 2.65 -19.48 9.23
N ILE A 133 2.62 -18.18 9.56
CA ILE A 133 3.59 -17.58 10.48
C ILE A 133 3.52 -18.27 11.85
N ALA A 134 2.30 -18.53 12.35
CA ALA A 134 2.09 -19.26 13.60
C ALA A 134 2.61 -20.72 13.55
N ARG A 135 2.70 -21.31 12.35
CA ARG A 135 3.14 -22.69 12.13
C ARG A 135 4.65 -22.84 11.99
N LEU A 136 5.32 -21.87 11.36
CA LEU A 136 6.74 -21.96 11.05
C LEU A 136 7.60 -21.81 12.32
N PRO A 137 8.57 -22.72 12.56
CA PRO A 137 9.45 -22.63 13.71
C PRO A 137 10.45 -21.50 13.53
N GLY A 138 10.40 -20.45 14.35
CA GLY A 138 11.45 -19.42 14.30
C GLY A 138 11.31 -18.30 15.33
N GLU A 139 12.42 -18.02 16.00
CA GLU A 139 12.66 -16.76 16.71
C GLU A 139 13.08 -15.72 15.67
N GLY A 140 12.12 -14.99 15.12
CA GLY A 140 12.39 -13.96 14.13
C GLY A 140 11.11 -13.45 13.45
N ARG A 141 11.08 -12.16 13.12
CA ARG A 141 9.95 -11.58 12.38
C ARG A 141 10.10 -11.90 10.89
N ILE A 142 9.32 -12.85 10.39
CA ILE A 142 9.17 -13.05 8.95
C ILE A 142 8.18 -12.01 8.42
N SER A 143 8.65 -11.15 7.52
CA SER A 143 7.76 -10.24 6.78
C SER A 143 7.06 -11.02 5.66
N MET A 144 5.72 -11.08 5.71
CA MET A 144 4.94 -11.72 4.65
C MET A 144 5.07 -10.97 3.32
N LEU A 145 5.22 -9.65 3.37
CA LEU A 145 5.49 -8.82 2.19
C LEU A 145 6.81 -9.22 1.51
N ASP A 146 7.84 -9.53 2.31
CA ASP A 146 9.11 -10.03 1.79
C ASP A 146 8.97 -11.44 1.22
N LEU A 147 8.16 -12.32 1.82
CA LEU A 147 7.91 -13.66 1.29
C LEU A 147 7.13 -13.64 -0.02
N LEU A 148 6.19 -12.71 -0.16
CA LEU A 148 5.42 -12.51 -1.38
C LEU A 148 6.21 -11.73 -2.43
N GLY A 149 7.35 -11.15 -2.09
CA GLY A 149 8.16 -10.38 -3.03
C GLY A 149 7.57 -9.00 -3.37
N PHE A 150 6.77 -8.42 -2.47
CA PHE A 150 6.10 -7.13 -2.69
C PHE A 150 7.00 -5.92 -2.45
N HIS A 151 8.25 -6.12 -2.01
CA HIS A 151 9.28 -5.08 -1.99
C HIS A 151 10.18 -5.09 -3.25
N ASP A 152 10.00 -6.05 -4.16
CA ASP A 152 10.72 -6.09 -5.43
C ASP A 152 10.01 -5.22 -6.47
N LYS A 153 10.71 -4.21 -6.98
CA LYS A 153 10.17 -3.25 -7.96
C LYS A 153 9.58 -3.95 -9.18
N ASN A 154 10.34 -4.87 -9.80
CA ASN A 154 9.94 -5.51 -11.04
C ASN A 154 8.69 -6.37 -10.85
N ASN A 155 8.60 -7.04 -9.70
CA ASN A 155 7.41 -7.80 -9.34
C ASN A 155 6.19 -6.90 -9.11
N VAL A 156 6.36 -5.76 -8.41
CA VAL A 156 5.28 -4.80 -8.19
C VAL A 156 4.82 -4.16 -9.50
N GLU A 157 5.73 -3.72 -10.36
CA GLU A 157 5.42 -3.18 -11.68
C GLU A 157 4.69 -4.20 -12.56
N PHE A 158 5.10 -5.46 -12.51
CA PHE A 158 4.39 -6.55 -13.17
C PHE A 158 2.94 -6.68 -12.67
N LEU A 159 2.70 -6.74 -11.36
CA LEU A 159 1.36 -6.86 -10.80
C LEU A 159 0.48 -5.67 -11.18
N ARG A 160 1.06 -4.46 -11.14
CA ARG A 160 0.38 -3.23 -11.55
C ARG A 160 0.07 -3.20 -13.04
N SER A 161 0.92 -3.77 -13.88
CA SER A 161 0.66 -3.88 -15.32
C SER A 161 -0.59 -4.70 -15.62
N ILE A 162 -0.88 -5.73 -14.82
CA ILE A 162 -2.09 -6.55 -14.94
C ILE A 162 -3.33 -5.73 -14.60
N ILE A 163 -3.28 -4.95 -13.52
CA ILE A 163 -4.36 -4.02 -13.17
C ILE A 163 -4.53 -2.98 -14.27
N ASN A 164 -3.45 -2.31 -14.71
CA ASN A 164 -3.51 -1.27 -15.74
C ASN A 164 -4.06 -1.78 -17.09
N ALA A 165 -3.84 -3.05 -17.43
CA ALA A 165 -4.42 -3.63 -18.64
C ALA A 165 -5.95 -3.71 -18.59
N LYS A 166 -6.56 -3.71 -17.39
CA LYS A 166 -8.02 -3.75 -17.18
C LYS A 166 -8.60 -2.42 -16.69
N LEU A 167 -7.82 -1.65 -15.93
CA LEU A 167 -8.18 -0.41 -15.26
C LEU A 167 -7.06 0.63 -15.52
N PRO A 168 -6.97 1.21 -16.74
CA PRO A 168 -5.77 1.91 -17.20
C PRO A 168 -5.36 3.17 -16.41
N THR A 169 -6.29 3.79 -15.69
CA THR A 169 -6.05 5.07 -15.01
C THR A 169 -6.08 4.99 -13.49
N ILE A 170 -6.35 3.82 -12.91
CA ILE A 170 -6.68 3.71 -11.48
C ILE A 170 -5.61 4.32 -10.57
N PHE A 171 -4.34 3.99 -10.77
CA PHE A 171 -3.26 4.54 -9.93
C PHE A 171 -3.03 6.03 -10.18
N LYS A 172 -3.21 6.50 -11.43
CA LYS A 172 -3.04 7.91 -11.79
C LYS A 172 -4.15 8.77 -11.18
N ASP A 173 -5.39 8.31 -11.27
CA ASP A 173 -6.56 8.99 -10.74
C ASP A 173 -6.50 9.02 -9.21
N ALA A 174 -6.08 7.91 -8.60
CA ALA A 174 -5.88 7.84 -7.16
C ALA A 174 -4.76 8.76 -6.65
N LYS A 175 -3.62 8.84 -7.36
CA LYS A 175 -2.55 9.81 -7.08
C LYS A 175 -3.07 11.25 -7.15
N LYS A 176 -3.88 11.57 -8.15
CA LYS A 176 -4.53 12.88 -8.30
C LYS A 176 -5.49 13.18 -7.15
N ASN A 177 -6.35 12.21 -6.80
CA ASN A 177 -7.32 12.35 -5.71
C ASN A 177 -6.63 12.55 -4.36
N TYR A 178 -5.59 11.77 -4.09
CA TYR A 178 -4.79 11.96 -2.88
C TYR A 178 -4.14 13.35 -2.83
N ALA A 179 -3.58 13.83 -3.94
CA ALA A 179 -2.99 15.17 -3.98
C ALA A 179 -4.01 16.27 -3.63
N ILE A 180 -5.28 16.10 -4.01
CA ILE A 180 -6.37 17.02 -3.63
C ILE A 180 -6.68 16.90 -2.13
N ILE A 181 -6.83 15.69 -1.60
CA ILE A 181 -7.07 15.45 -0.17
C ILE A 181 -5.92 16.03 0.68
N ASN A 182 -4.67 15.80 0.28
CA ASN A 182 -3.50 16.25 1.00
C ASN A 182 -3.35 17.78 1.00
N LYS A 183 -3.81 18.48 -0.04
CA LYS A 183 -3.92 19.95 -0.01
C LYS A 183 -4.83 20.40 1.14
N GLY A 184 -5.98 19.75 1.33
CA GLY A 184 -6.89 20.02 2.43
C GLY A 184 -6.27 19.72 3.80
N ILE A 185 -5.59 18.58 3.95
CA ILE A 185 -4.89 18.19 5.20
C ILE A 185 -3.78 19.21 5.53
N THR A 186 -2.97 19.58 4.54
CA THR A 186 -1.88 20.56 4.70
C THR A 186 -2.43 21.92 5.11
N LEU A 187 -3.51 22.36 4.47
CA LEU A 187 -4.20 23.60 4.83
C LEU A 187 -4.70 23.56 6.28
N LYS A 188 -5.39 22.49 6.68
CA LYS A 188 -5.89 22.29 8.04
C LYS A 188 -4.75 22.34 9.07
N ARG A 189 -3.63 21.67 8.81
CA ARG A 189 -2.44 21.71 9.68
C ARG A 189 -1.83 23.11 9.76
N SER A 190 -1.77 23.83 8.63
CA SER A 190 -1.27 25.20 8.59
C SER A 190 -2.12 26.15 9.43
N TYR A 191 -3.44 26.10 9.28
CA TYR A 191 -4.35 26.93 10.07
C TYR A 191 -4.37 26.55 11.55
N LYS A 192 -4.27 25.26 11.89
CA LYS A 192 -4.13 24.84 13.29
C LYS A 192 -2.90 25.46 13.93
N ARG A 193 -1.74 25.44 13.25
CA ARG A 193 -0.51 26.09 13.75
C ARG A 193 -0.67 27.60 13.87
N LYS A 194 -1.32 28.24 12.89
CA LYS A 194 -1.57 29.69 12.95
C LYS A 194 -2.52 30.05 14.09
N GLY A 195 -3.56 29.25 14.34
CA GLY A 195 -4.47 29.43 15.46
C GLY A 195 -3.77 29.34 16.82
N ILE A 196 -2.85 28.38 16.99
CA ILE A 196 -2.01 28.30 18.21
C ILE A 196 -1.19 29.58 18.38
N ALA A 197 -0.51 30.06 17.32
CA ALA A 197 0.27 31.28 17.39
C ALA A 197 -0.58 32.53 17.73
N ILE A 198 -1.79 32.62 17.18
CA ILE A 198 -2.73 33.69 17.51
C ILE A 198 -3.11 33.62 19.00
N LEU A 199 -3.39 32.42 19.51
CA LEU A 199 -3.74 32.23 20.91
C LEU A 199 -2.58 32.62 21.84
N ASP A 200 -1.36 32.19 21.51
CA ASP A 200 -0.15 32.52 22.26
C ASP A 200 0.06 34.04 22.31
N ASP A 201 -0.09 34.73 21.17
CA ASP A 201 0.01 36.19 21.08
C ASP A 201 -1.04 36.88 21.96
N ILE A 202 -2.31 36.46 21.89
CA ILE A 202 -3.40 36.98 22.74
C ILE A 202 -3.06 36.82 24.22
N THR A 203 -2.60 35.63 24.64
CA THR A 203 -2.27 35.37 26.05
C THR A 203 -1.02 36.10 26.53
N SER A 204 -0.09 36.42 25.62
CA SER A 204 1.17 37.11 25.95
C SER A 204 1.00 38.63 25.97
N SER A 205 0.06 39.17 25.20
CA SER A 205 -0.25 40.60 25.18
C SER A 205 -1.24 40.97 26.27
N ASN A 206 -0.80 41.70 27.30
CA ASN A 206 -1.68 42.40 28.26
C ASN A 206 -2.51 43.55 27.62
N SER A 207 -2.65 43.58 26.30
CA SER A 207 -3.34 44.65 25.57
C SER A 207 -4.83 44.34 25.44
N ALA A 208 -5.68 45.32 25.76
CA ALA A 208 -7.14 45.20 25.66
C ALA A 208 -7.66 45.01 24.22
N ASN A 209 -6.84 45.22 23.18
CA ASN A 209 -7.25 45.17 21.78
C ASN A 209 -6.46 44.09 21.01
N ASN A 210 -7.02 42.90 20.95
CA ASN A 210 -6.47 41.77 20.18
C ASN A 210 -6.76 41.97 18.68
N ILE A 211 -6.02 42.87 18.01
CA ILE A 211 -6.18 43.16 16.57
C ILE A 211 -4.99 42.59 15.79
N MET A 212 -5.27 41.75 14.80
CA MET A 212 -4.29 41.16 13.90
C MET A 212 -4.70 41.37 12.45
N SER A 213 -3.79 41.97 11.65
CA SER A 213 -4.05 42.26 10.22
C SER A 213 -5.36 43.03 9.97
N GLY A 214 -5.72 43.94 10.88
CA GLY A 214 -6.96 44.73 10.79
C GLY A 214 -8.24 44.01 11.25
N MET A 215 -8.14 42.79 11.77
CA MET A 215 -9.27 42.03 12.32
C MET A 215 -9.13 41.84 13.83
N THR A 216 -10.23 41.96 14.56
CA THR A 216 -10.30 41.54 15.96
C THR A 216 -10.24 40.01 16.04
N VAL A 217 -9.39 39.49 16.92
CA VAL A 217 -9.25 38.06 17.21
C VAL A 217 -9.59 37.78 18.67
N SER A 218 -10.15 36.61 18.95
CA SER A 218 -10.50 36.16 20.31
C SER A 218 -10.07 34.72 20.53
N GLN A 219 -10.08 34.27 21.79
CA GLN A 219 -9.71 32.88 22.14
C GLN A 219 -10.71 31.87 21.59
N GLU A 220 -11.99 32.23 21.53
CA GLU A 220 -13.09 31.40 21.03
C GLU A 220 -13.08 31.30 19.50
N GLY A 221 -12.40 32.24 18.83
CA GLY A 221 -12.34 32.34 17.38
C GLY A 221 -13.67 32.78 16.75
N LEU A 222 -13.71 32.73 15.41
CA LEU A 222 -14.91 33.03 14.64
C LEU A 222 -15.83 31.80 14.62
N SER A 223 -17.06 31.96 15.12
CA SER A 223 -18.09 30.93 15.00
C SER A 223 -18.58 30.85 13.55
N MET A 224 -18.31 29.74 12.88
CA MET A 224 -18.70 29.47 11.49
C MET A 224 -19.17 28.03 11.35
N ASP A 225 -20.19 27.79 10.54
CA ASP A 225 -20.59 26.44 10.15
C ASP A 225 -19.58 25.83 9.15
N GLY A 226 -19.67 24.51 8.97
CA GLY A 226 -18.72 23.76 8.14
C GLY A 226 -18.69 24.21 6.67
N LEU A 227 -19.82 24.61 6.08
CA LEU A 227 -19.86 25.08 4.69
C LEU A 227 -19.22 26.45 4.58
N SER A 228 -19.48 27.36 5.53
CA SER A 228 -18.84 28.67 5.57
C SER A 228 -17.31 28.55 5.70
N VAL A 229 -16.82 27.61 6.50
CA VAL A 229 -15.37 27.32 6.60
C VAL A 229 -14.80 26.80 5.28
N GLN A 230 -15.53 25.95 4.56
CA GLN A 230 -15.14 25.48 3.24
C GLN A 230 -15.08 26.62 2.22
N ALA A 231 -16.09 27.50 2.21
CA ALA A 231 -16.11 28.67 1.33
C ALA A 231 -14.89 29.57 1.57
N LEU A 232 -14.55 29.85 2.84
CA LEU A 232 -13.36 30.61 3.20
C LEU A 232 -12.07 29.96 2.69
N ALA A 233 -11.96 28.63 2.83
CA ALA A 233 -10.81 27.87 2.34
C ALA A 233 -10.67 27.92 0.81
N VAL A 234 -11.78 27.87 0.08
CA VAL A 234 -11.79 27.99 -1.40
C VAL A 234 -11.34 29.40 -1.81
N GLN A 235 -11.94 30.44 -1.25
CA GLN A 235 -11.56 31.84 -1.53
C GLN A 235 -10.09 32.10 -1.25
N PHE A 236 -9.55 31.57 -0.15
CA PHE A 236 -8.12 31.68 0.16
C PHE A 236 -7.24 31.11 -0.97
N PHE A 237 -7.59 29.95 -1.52
CA PHE A 237 -6.82 29.36 -2.62
C PHE A 237 -6.98 30.12 -3.93
N GLU A 238 -8.15 30.67 -4.23
CA GLU A 238 -8.38 31.52 -5.40
C GLU A 238 -7.48 32.75 -5.37
N ILE A 239 -7.52 33.52 -4.27
CA ILE A 239 -6.67 34.71 -4.06
C ILE A 239 -5.18 34.34 -4.15
N LYS A 240 -4.78 33.25 -3.48
CA LYS A 240 -3.40 32.79 -3.51
C LYS A 240 -2.94 32.46 -4.93
N ASN A 241 -3.77 31.78 -5.72
CA ASN A 241 -3.45 31.42 -7.10
C ASN A 241 -3.35 32.64 -8.02
N GLU A 242 -4.22 33.64 -7.85
CA GLU A 242 -4.14 34.91 -8.57
C GLU A 242 -2.81 35.63 -8.30
N LEU A 243 -2.41 35.73 -7.03
CA LEU A 243 -1.14 36.36 -6.64
C LEU A 243 0.09 35.67 -7.25
N TYR A 244 0.07 34.35 -7.43
CA TYR A 244 1.17 33.63 -8.10
C TYR A 244 1.18 33.84 -9.62
N ARG A 245 0.02 34.03 -10.26
CA ARG A 245 -0.07 34.29 -11.70
C ARG A 245 0.46 35.66 -12.09
N VAL A 246 0.28 36.66 -11.23
CA VAL A 246 0.76 38.03 -11.44
C VAL A 246 2.30 38.15 -11.30
N LYS A 247 2.97 37.13 -10.73
CA LYS A 247 4.43 37.10 -10.52
C LYS A 247 5.23 36.34 -11.59
N LYS A 248 4.58 35.85 -12.65
CA LYS A 248 5.22 35.23 -13.82
C LYS A 248 5.17 36.18 -15.01
#